data_AF-A0A929JRG6-F1
#
_entry.id   AF-A0A929JRG6-F1
#
_cell.length_a   1.000
_cell.length_b   1.000
_cell.length_c   1.000
_cell.angle_alpha   90.00
_cell.angle_beta   90.00
_cell.angle_gamma   90.00
#
_symmetry.space_group_name_H-M   'P 1'
#
loop_
_entity.id
_entity.type
_entity.pdbx_description
1 polymer ?
#
loop_
_entity_poly.entity_id
_entity_poly.type
_entity_poly.pdbx_seq_one_letter_code
_entity_poly.pdbx_strand_id
1 'polypeptide(L)'
;MALHELAGKPAPRTLLVNISRLVSSYYTHKPDVSDPAQKVAFGTSGHRGSSFMKSFNEEHVLAICQAICEYRQSRNITGPLFIGMDTHALSEPALATALEVFAANSMTVM
;
A
#
# COMPACT_ATOMS: atom_id res chain seq x y z
N MET A 1 -16.95 -24.23 -18.26
CA MET A 1 -17.67 -23.03 -18.74
C MET A 1 -16.97 -21.81 -18.16
N ALA A 2 -16.81 -20.73 -18.93
CA ALA A 2 -16.31 -19.48 -18.38
C ALA A 2 -17.35 -18.94 -17.38
N LEU A 3 -16.93 -18.71 -16.12
CA LEU A 3 -17.80 -18.22 -15.04
C LEU A 3 -18.33 -16.79 -15.31
N HIS A 4 -17.65 -16.02 -16.14
CA HIS A 4 -17.99 -14.63 -16.46
C HIS A 4 -18.06 -14.43 -17.98
N GLU A 5 -19.09 -13.73 -18.45
CA GLU A 5 -19.36 -13.53 -19.89
C GLU A 5 -18.24 -12.79 -20.63
N LEU A 6 -17.43 -12.01 -19.91
CA LEU A 6 -16.29 -11.26 -20.45
C LEU A 6 -14.92 -11.93 -20.25
N ALA A 7 -14.86 -13.17 -19.74
CA ALA A 7 -13.59 -13.85 -19.55
C ALA A 7 -12.80 -13.96 -20.88
N GLY A 8 -11.54 -13.50 -20.87
CA GLY A 8 -10.65 -13.50 -22.05
C GLY A 8 -10.94 -12.40 -23.09
N LYS A 9 -11.89 -11.50 -22.83
CA LYS A 9 -12.21 -10.37 -23.72
C LYS A 9 -11.53 -9.07 -23.23
N PRO A 10 -11.25 -8.10 -24.13
CA PRO A 10 -10.77 -6.78 -23.71
C PRO A 10 -11.71 -6.11 -22.71
N ALA A 11 -11.14 -5.44 -21.69
CA ALA A 11 -11.94 -4.77 -20.67
C ALA A 11 -12.72 -3.58 -21.27
N PRO A 12 -14.06 -3.54 -21.13
CA PRO A 12 -14.83 -2.37 -21.51
C PRO A 12 -14.53 -1.19 -20.58
N ARG A 13 -14.70 0.04 -21.08
CA ARG A 13 -14.42 1.28 -20.31
C ARG A 13 -15.19 1.36 -18.99
N THR A 14 -16.37 0.76 -18.91
CA THR A 14 -17.21 0.73 -17.70
C THR A 14 -16.62 -0.08 -16.55
N LEU A 15 -15.65 -0.96 -16.82
CA LEU A 15 -14.92 -1.70 -15.77
C LEU A 15 -13.63 -1.01 -15.33
N LEU A 16 -13.21 0.07 -16.00
CA LEU A 16 -11.98 0.77 -15.66
C LEU A 16 -12.18 1.64 -14.41
N VAL A 17 -11.22 1.58 -13.50
CA VAL A 17 -11.23 2.39 -12.27
C VAL A 17 -10.88 3.85 -12.58
N ASN A 18 -11.48 4.78 -11.83
CA ASN A 18 -11.04 6.17 -11.83
C ASN A 18 -9.77 6.32 -10.96
N ILE A 19 -8.62 6.41 -11.63
CA ILE A 19 -7.29 6.46 -10.99
C ILE A 19 -7.14 7.67 -10.08
N SER A 20 -7.51 8.87 -10.54
CA SER A 20 -7.41 10.08 -9.73
C SER A 20 -8.23 9.96 -8.44
N ARG A 21 -9.45 9.44 -8.51
CA ARG A 21 -10.29 9.22 -7.32
C ARG A 21 -9.71 8.17 -6.39
N LEU A 22 -9.12 7.10 -6.92
CA LEU A 22 -8.47 6.05 -6.15
C LEU A 22 -7.26 6.60 -5.37
N VAL A 23 -6.42 7.39 -6.03
CA VAL A 23 -5.26 8.05 -5.39
C VAL A 23 -5.72 9.11 -4.40
N SER A 24 -6.71 9.95 -4.71
CA SER A 24 -7.24 10.91 -3.73
C SER A 24 -7.82 10.22 -2.49
N SER A 25 -8.46 9.06 -2.65
CA SER A 25 -9.00 8.28 -1.53
C SER A 25 -7.89 7.74 -0.61
N TYR A 26 -6.69 7.49 -1.13
CA TYR A 26 -5.54 7.03 -0.32
C TYR A 26 -5.20 8.02 0.80
N TYR A 27 -5.22 9.31 0.48
CA TYR A 27 -4.91 10.41 1.42
C TYR A 27 -6.12 10.88 2.21
N THR A 28 -7.31 10.90 1.61
CA THR A 28 -8.49 11.52 2.23
C THR A 28 -9.31 10.57 3.09
N HIS A 29 -9.23 9.26 2.85
CA HIS A 29 -9.90 8.27 3.69
C HIS A 29 -8.95 7.71 4.74
N LYS A 30 -9.45 7.61 5.96
CA LYS A 30 -8.74 7.02 7.11
C LYS A 30 -9.38 5.68 7.51
N PRO A 31 -8.59 4.65 7.86
CA PRO A 31 -9.11 3.41 8.41
C PRO A 31 -9.80 3.63 9.75
N ASP A 32 -10.88 2.89 9.96
CA ASP A 32 -11.51 2.73 11.27
C ASP A 32 -10.94 1.49 11.97
N VAL A 33 -10.15 1.72 13.03
CA VAL A 33 -9.49 0.64 13.80
C VAL A 33 -10.47 -0.23 14.58
N SER A 34 -11.74 0.16 14.71
CA SER A 34 -12.77 -0.70 15.28
C SER A 34 -13.23 -1.79 14.31
N ASP A 35 -13.08 -1.55 13.00
CA ASP A 35 -13.41 -2.50 11.93
C ASP A 35 -12.18 -3.39 11.59
N PRO A 36 -12.24 -4.71 11.87
CA PRO A 36 -11.13 -5.62 11.56
C PRO A 36 -10.74 -5.64 10.07
N ALA A 37 -11.67 -5.36 9.15
CA ALA A 37 -11.39 -5.36 7.71
C ALA A 37 -10.52 -4.19 7.26
N GLN A 38 -10.43 -3.13 8.07
CA GLN A 38 -9.64 -1.92 7.79
C GLN A 38 -8.31 -1.92 8.57
N LYS A 39 -7.98 -2.99 9.29
CA LYS A 39 -6.71 -3.11 10.00
C LYS A 39 -5.60 -3.55 9.06
N VAL A 40 -4.36 -3.24 9.45
CA VAL A 40 -3.18 -3.85 8.84
C VAL A 40 -3.23 -5.37 9.04
N ALA A 41 -3.21 -6.09 7.93
CA ALA A 41 -3.04 -7.54 7.88
C ALA A 41 -1.77 -7.83 7.07
N PHE A 42 -0.63 -7.95 7.76
CA PHE A 42 0.69 -8.14 7.12
C PHE A 42 1.08 -9.62 7.14
N GLY A 43 0.69 -10.35 6.10
CA GLY A 43 0.88 -11.80 5.97
C GLY A 43 2.13 -12.19 5.17
N THR A 44 2.11 -13.41 4.63
CA THR A 44 3.21 -13.95 3.79
C THR A 44 3.51 -13.11 2.55
N SER A 45 2.52 -12.37 2.04
CA SER A 45 2.65 -11.47 0.89
C SER A 45 2.50 -9.99 1.28
N GLY A 46 2.84 -9.65 2.53
CA GLY A 46 2.67 -8.31 3.08
C GLY A 46 1.20 -7.96 3.32
N HIS A 47 0.91 -6.66 3.34
CA HIS A 47 -0.43 -6.11 3.45
C HIS A 47 -0.96 -5.66 2.08
N ARG A 48 -2.23 -5.94 1.81
CA ARG A 48 -2.91 -5.62 0.56
C ARG A 48 -4.30 -5.09 0.86
N GLY A 49 -4.80 -4.19 0.02
CA GLY A 49 -6.14 -3.64 0.13
C GLY A 49 -6.41 -2.60 -0.95
N SER A 50 -7.41 -1.75 -0.70
CA SER A 50 -7.79 -0.66 -1.59
C SER A 50 -8.18 0.56 -0.77
N SER A 51 -7.81 1.74 -1.26
CA SER A 51 -8.14 3.01 -0.63
C SER A 51 -9.64 3.30 -0.58
N PHE A 52 -10.43 2.74 -1.50
CA PHE A 52 -11.89 2.81 -1.47
C PHE A 52 -12.50 2.00 -0.32
N MET A 53 -11.84 0.90 0.06
CA MET A 53 -12.28 0.02 1.14
C MET A 53 -11.65 0.39 2.48
N LYS A 54 -10.91 1.51 2.54
CA LYS A 54 -10.17 1.95 3.73
C LYS A 54 -9.20 0.89 4.27
N SER A 55 -8.71 0.00 3.40
CA SER A 55 -7.80 -1.10 3.76
C SER A 55 -6.43 -0.98 3.11
N PHE A 56 -6.16 0.14 2.43
CA PHE A 56 -4.84 0.52 1.92
C PHE A 56 -4.81 2.03 1.69
N ASN A 57 -4.41 2.76 2.72
CA ASN A 57 -4.43 4.23 2.81
C ASN A 57 -3.14 4.70 3.49
N GLU A 58 -2.88 6.00 3.48
CA GLU A 58 -1.65 6.60 4.02
C GLU A 58 -1.30 6.09 5.43
N GLU A 59 -2.27 6.07 6.34
CA GLU A 59 -2.05 5.61 7.72
C GLU A 59 -1.57 4.14 7.82
N HIS A 60 -1.95 3.28 6.87
CA HIS A 60 -1.46 1.90 6.84
C HIS A 60 0.02 1.87 6.46
N VAL A 61 0.40 2.62 5.43
CA VAL A 61 1.77 2.63 4.92
C VAL A 61 2.71 3.30 5.92
N LEU A 62 2.28 4.41 6.52
CA LEU A 62 2.99 5.07 7.63
C LEU A 62 3.29 4.07 8.76
N ALA A 63 2.26 3.37 9.25
CA ALA A 63 2.41 2.42 10.35
C ALA A 63 3.30 1.22 9.98
N ILE A 64 3.15 0.67 8.78
CA ILE A 64 3.95 -0.47 8.31
C ILE A 64 5.42 -0.06 8.16
N CYS A 65 5.72 1.08 7.53
CA CYS A 65 7.09 1.55 7.34
C CYS A 65 7.77 1.83 8.68
N GLN A 66 7.07 2.45 9.63
CA GLN A 66 7.61 2.69 10.96
C GLN A 66 7.90 1.37 11.69
N ALA A 67 7.01 0.39 11.62
CA ALA A 67 7.24 -0.93 12.19
C ALA A 67 8.45 -1.64 11.55
N ILE A 68 8.69 -1.46 10.24
CA ILE A 68 9.87 -2.00 9.56
C ILE A 68 11.15 -1.32 10.07
N CYS A 69 11.16 -0.01 10.27
CA CYS A 69 12.30 0.72 10.84
C CYS A 69 12.67 0.19 12.22
N GLU A 70 11.69 0.11 13.11
CA GLU A 70 11.86 -0.39 14.48
C GLU A 70 12.33 -1.83 14.50
N TYR A 71 11.76 -2.68 13.64
CA TYR A 71 12.19 -4.06 13.50
C TYR A 71 13.65 -4.14 13.06
N ARG A 72 14.06 -3.42 12.00
CA ARG A 72 15.46 -3.41 11.54
C ARG A 72 16.41 -2.97 12.64
N GLN A 73 16.05 -1.93 13.39
CA GLN A 73 16.83 -1.45 14.53
C GLN A 73 16.97 -2.53 15.60
N SER A 74 15.88 -3.17 16.01
CA SER A 74 15.88 -4.25 17.01
C SER A 74 16.74 -5.47 16.61
N ARG A 75 16.96 -5.64 15.30
CA ARG A 75 17.75 -6.71 14.71
C ARG A 75 19.16 -6.28 14.31
N ASN A 76 19.56 -5.04 14.63
CA ASN A 76 20.84 -4.43 14.25
C ASN A 76 21.13 -4.48 12.73
N ILE A 77 20.08 -4.30 11.90
CA ILE A 77 20.21 -4.27 10.44
C ILE A 77 20.46 -2.82 10.00
N THR A 78 21.72 -2.50 9.71
CA THR A 78 22.18 -1.11 9.46
C THR A 78 22.53 -0.80 8.00
N GLY A 79 22.52 -1.80 7.13
CA GLY A 79 22.75 -1.60 5.69
C GLY A 79 21.61 -0.82 5.00
N PRO A 80 21.75 -0.49 3.71
CA PRO A 80 20.71 0.21 2.96
C PRO A 80 19.41 -0.60 2.87
N LEU A 81 18.31 0.10 2.61
CA LEU A 81 17.01 -0.48 2.31
C LEU A 81 16.72 -0.25 0.82
N PHE A 82 16.72 -1.33 0.05
CA PHE A 82 16.27 -1.26 -1.34
C PHE A 82 14.76 -1.26 -1.38
N ILE A 83 14.17 -0.31 -2.10
CA ILE A 83 12.72 -0.21 -2.28
C ILE A 83 12.35 -0.25 -3.75
N GLY A 84 11.31 -1.00 -4.06
CA GLY A 84 10.75 -1.09 -5.41
C GLY A 84 9.24 -1.11 -5.35
N MET A 85 8.61 -0.69 -6.44
CA MET A 85 7.17 -0.70 -6.60
C MET A 85 6.78 -1.26 -7.97
N ASP A 86 5.55 -1.75 -8.08
CA ASP A 86 4.98 -2.16 -9.36
C ASP A 86 4.16 -1.02 -10.00
N THR A 87 3.41 -1.34 -11.05
CA THR A 87 2.64 -0.36 -11.84
C THR A 87 1.21 -0.13 -11.36
N HIS A 88 0.82 -0.63 -10.18
CA HIS A 88 -0.50 -0.31 -9.63
C HIS A 88 -0.57 1.15 -9.19
N ALA A 89 -1.75 1.77 -9.37
CA ALA A 89 -1.94 3.19 -9.07
C ALA A 89 -1.67 3.56 -7.60
N LEU A 90 -1.94 2.66 -6.65
CA LEU A 90 -1.68 2.90 -5.23
C LEU A 90 -0.22 2.67 -4.83
N SER A 91 0.60 2.11 -5.72
CA SER A 91 2.02 1.87 -5.47
C SER A 91 2.81 3.18 -5.45
N GLU A 92 2.45 4.14 -6.31
CA GLU A 92 3.06 5.48 -6.36
C GLU A 92 2.90 6.27 -5.03
N PRO A 93 1.69 6.51 -4.49
CA PRO A 93 1.55 7.22 -3.22
C PRO A 93 2.10 6.41 -2.03
N ALA A 94 2.07 5.08 -2.09
CA ALA A 94 2.67 4.24 -1.05
C ALA A 94 4.20 4.35 -1.05
N LEU A 95 4.85 4.40 -2.22
CA LEU A 95 6.28 4.62 -2.31
C LEU A 95 6.67 5.99 -1.74
N ALA A 96 5.94 7.04 -2.10
CA ALA A 96 6.17 8.39 -1.56
C ALA A 96 6.10 8.39 -0.01
N THR A 97 5.02 7.84 0.56
CA THR A 97 4.83 7.73 2.02
C THR A 97 5.94 6.90 2.67
N ALA A 98 6.36 5.80 2.04
CA ALA A 98 7.44 4.97 2.56
C ALA A 98 8.78 5.72 2.61
N LEU A 99 9.11 6.47 1.56
CA LEU A 99 10.33 7.28 1.50
C LEU A 99 10.36 8.35 2.60
N GLU A 100 9.23 9.00 2.88
CA GLU A 100 9.12 9.98 3.97
C GLU A 100 9.47 9.36 5.32
N VAL A 101 8.87 8.21 5.65
CA VAL A 101 9.12 7.51 6.93
C VAL A 101 10.56 7.01 7.02
N PHE A 102 11.08 6.40 5.95
CA PHE A 102 12.44 5.86 5.94
C PHE A 102 13.50 6.95 6.04
N ALA A 103 13.32 8.06 5.32
CA ALA A 103 14.20 9.21 5.43
C ALA A 103 14.15 9.84 6.83
N ALA A 104 12.96 9.96 7.42
CA ALA A 104 12.80 10.47 8.79
C ALA A 104 13.49 9.59 9.84
N ASN A 105 13.56 8.27 9.60
CA ASN A 105 14.29 7.31 10.43
C ASN A 105 15.79 7.19 10.06
N SER A 106 16.33 8.12 9.25
CA SER A 106 17.73 8.14 8.82
C SER A 106 18.20 6.86 8.10
N MET A 107 17.27 6.17 7.41
CA MET A 107 17.61 5.00 6.61
C MET A 107 18.15 5.43 5.25
N THR A 108 19.26 4.84 4.81
CA THR A 108 19.73 4.97 3.43
C THR A 108 18.85 4.12 2.53
N VAL A 109 18.00 4.76 1.73
CA VAL A 109 17.12 4.08 0.76
C VAL A 109 17.78 4.07 -0.63
N MET A 110 17.65 2.95 -1.35
CA MET A 110 18.17 2.74 -2.70
C MET A 110 17.09 2.23 -3.65
#